data_AF-A0A959EB47-F1
#
_entry.id   AF-A0A959EB47-F1
#
_cell.length_a   1.000
_cell.length_b   1.000
_cell.length_c   1.000
_cell.angle_alpha   90.00
_cell.angle_beta   90.00
_cell.angle_gamma   90.00
#
_symmetry.space_group_name_H-M   'P 1'
#
loop_
_entity.id
_entity.type
_entity.pdbx_description
1 polymer ?
#
loop_
_entity_poly.entity_id
_entity_poly.type
_entity_poly.pdbx_seq_one_letter_code
_entity_poly.pdbx_strand_id
1 'polypeptide(L)'
;MPILRIKKGNIWLGGNDGLWRFDPDRGRGSFINFTTGFVGYIYEDRKGNIWTSSEGADTHTWLLSRYDEQSLRAEKATATPIWKEEGMLFGILEDKNGNIWFGTLNGVCRYDGKSFNHFK
;
A
#
# COMPACT_ATOMS: atom_id res chain seq x y z
N MET A 1 -10.88 2.13 9.88
CA MET A 1 -11.06 1.79 8.44
C MET A 1 -10.54 2.95 7.61
N PRO A 2 -9.39 2.82 6.96
CA PRO A 2 -8.93 3.80 5.98
C PRO A 2 -9.71 3.57 4.68
N ILE A 3 -10.46 4.57 4.24
CA ILE A 3 -11.13 4.58 2.95
C ILE A 3 -10.31 5.50 2.06
N LEU A 4 -9.73 4.97 0.97
CA LEU A 4 -9.04 5.79 -0.01
C LEU A 4 -9.80 5.77 -1.34
N ARG A 5 -10.25 6.94 -1.77
CA ARG A 5 -10.89 7.17 -3.07
C ARG A 5 -9.85 7.76 -4.03
N ILE A 6 -9.63 7.12 -5.18
CA ILE A 6 -8.58 7.54 -6.13
C ILE A 6 -9.12 7.59 -7.57
N LYS A 7 -8.37 8.28 -8.44
CA LYS A 7 -8.69 8.57 -9.85
C LYS A 7 -8.92 7.30 -10.68
N LYS A 8 -9.65 7.46 -11.80
CA LYS A 8 -10.15 6.42 -12.72
C LYS A 8 -11.30 5.54 -12.20
N GLY A 9 -11.90 5.85 -11.05
CA GLY A 9 -13.15 5.20 -10.59
C GLY A 9 -12.96 3.90 -9.80
N ASN A 10 -11.73 3.41 -9.65
CA ASN A 10 -11.41 2.30 -8.76
C ASN A 10 -11.40 2.78 -7.29
N ILE A 11 -11.97 1.95 -6.40
CA ILE A 11 -11.94 2.20 -4.95
C ILE A 11 -11.10 1.10 -4.30
N TRP A 12 -10.10 1.51 -3.52
CA TRP A 12 -9.27 0.59 -2.76
C TRP A 12 -9.66 0.61 -1.29
N LEU A 13 -9.74 -0.57 -0.69
CA LEU A 13 -10.15 -0.75 0.70
C LEU A 13 -9.10 -1.61 1.40
N GLY A 14 -8.70 -1.17 2.59
CA GLY A 14 -7.80 -1.88 3.48
C GLY A 14 -8.48 -2.14 4.81
N GLY A 15 -8.15 -3.27 5.43
CA GLY A 15 -8.63 -3.62 6.76
C GLY A 15 -8.08 -4.96 7.18
N ASN A 16 -8.74 -5.58 8.16
CA ASN A 16 -8.32 -6.88 8.72
C ASN A 16 -8.27 -8.01 7.69
N ASP A 17 -9.07 -7.89 6.63
CA ASP A 17 -9.24 -8.95 5.62
C ASP A 17 -8.55 -8.62 4.28
N GLY A 18 -7.48 -7.82 4.32
CA GLY A 18 -6.61 -7.61 3.17
C GLY A 18 -6.88 -6.34 2.36
N LEU A 19 -6.24 -6.31 1.20
CA LEU A 19 -6.37 -5.28 0.17
C LEU A 19 -7.47 -5.68 -0.82
N TRP A 20 -8.49 -4.84 -0.91
CA TRP A 20 -9.60 -5.02 -1.84
C TRP A 20 -9.65 -3.90 -2.86
N ARG A 21 -10.08 -4.24 -4.09
CA ARG A 21 -10.48 -3.26 -5.12
C ARG A 21 -11.94 -3.45 -5.49
N PHE A 22 -12.68 -2.36 -5.51
CA PHE A 22 -13.95 -2.28 -6.21
C PHE A 22 -13.71 -1.87 -7.66
N ASP A 23 -14.17 -2.70 -8.58
CA ASP A 23 -14.17 -2.47 -10.02
C ASP A 23 -15.62 -2.22 -10.46
N PRO A 24 -16.00 -0.97 -10.78
CA PRO A 24 -17.37 -0.63 -11.15
C PRO A 24 -17.76 -1.15 -12.55
N ASP A 25 -16.78 -1.35 -13.43
CA ASP A 25 -17.03 -1.71 -14.83
C ASP A 25 -17.24 -3.22 -15.01
N ARG A 26 -16.83 -4.03 -14.03
CA ARG A 26 -17.01 -5.47 -14.03
C ARG A 26 -18.39 -5.87 -13.50
N GLY A 27 -19.37 -6.03 -14.39
CA GLY A 27 -20.71 -6.53 -14.08
C GLY A 27 -21.60 -5.48 -13.40
N ARG A 28 -22.18 -5.80 -12.23
CA ARG A 28 -22.92 -4.83 -11.37
C ARG A 28 -21.98 -4.11 -10.38
N GLY A 29 -20.70 -4.01 -10.71
CA GLY A 29 -19.63 -3.74 -9.76
C GLY A 29 -19.21 -5.01 -9.03
N SER A 30 -17.90 -5.24 -8.92
CA SER A 30 -17.35 -6.41 -8.24
C SER A 30 -16.20 -6.03 -7.32
N PHE A 31 -16.03 -6.82 -6.26
CA PHE A 31 -14.89 -6.69 -5.35
C PHE A 31 -13.89 -7.80 -5.63
N ILE A 32 -12.62 -7.43 -5.72
CA ILE A 32 -11.49 -8.34 -5.90
C ILE A 32 -10.61 -8.21 -4.66
N ASN A 33 -10.35 -9.33 -3.99
CA ASN A 33 -9.39 -9.40 -2.89
C ASN A 33 -8.04 -9.86 -3.42
N PHE A 34 -6.97 -9.16 -3.06
CA PHE A 34 -5.60 -9.48 -3.45
C PHE A 34 -4.77 -10.12 -2.35
N THR A 35 -5.12 -9.91 -1.07
CA THR A 35 -4.31 -10.38 0.05
C THR A 35 -5.14 -10.86 1.23
N THR A 36 -4.52 -11.62 2.11
CA THR A 36 -5.06 -11.95 3.43
C THR A 36 -4.26 -11.19 4.49
N GLY A 37 -4.91 -10.75 5.57
CA GLY A 37 -4.27 -10.08 6.70
C GLY A 37 -4.42 -8.55 6.69
N PHE A 38 -3.99 -7.91 7.77
CA PHE A 38 -4.27 -6.50 8.00
C PHE A 38 -3.56 -5.58 7.01
N VAL A 39 -4.32 -4.67 6.39
CA VAL A 39 -3.82 -3.55 5.58
C VAL A 39 -4.25 -2.23 6.21
N GLY A 40 -3.26 -1.48 6.72
CA GLY A 40 -3.48 -0.27 7.54
C GLY A 40 -3.51 1.04 6.75
N TYR A 41 -2.68 1.17 5.73
CA TYR A 41 -2.62 2.34 4.87
C TYR A 41 -2.51 1.88 3.43
N ILE A 42 -3.13 2.62 2.53
CA ILE A 42 -3.09 2.41 1.10
C ILE A 42 -2.76 3.76 0.46
N TYR A 43 -1.96 3.75 -0.59
CA TYR A 43 -1.67 4.93 -1.40
C TYR A 43 -1.41 4.53 -2.85
N GLU A 44 -1.98 5.24 -3.81
CA GLU A 44 -1.67 5.06 -5.24
C GLU A 44 -0.70 6.14 -5.69
N ASP A 45 0.45 5.73 -6.23
CA ASP A 45 1.41 6.67 -6.80
C ASP A 45 0.98 7.16 -8.19
N ARG A 46 1.66 8.20 -8.69
CA ARG A 46 1.38 8.79 -10.01
C ARG A 46 1.61 7.84 -11.19
N LYS A 47 2.26 6.70 -10.96
CA LYS A 47 2.47 5.64 -11.98
C LYS A 47 1.38 4.56 -11.91
N GLY A 48 0.44 4.65 -10.96
CA GLY A 48 -0.64 3.68 -10.76
C GLY A 48 -0.24 2.47 -9.93
N ASN A 49 0.93 2.48 -9.26
CA ASN A 49 1.27 1.43 -8.32
C ASN A 49 0.55 1.66 -7.00
N ILE A 50 0.19 0.57 -6.31
CA ILE A 50 -0.42 0.63 -5.00
C ILE A 50 0.63 0.34 -3.94
N TRP A 51 0.75 1.23 -2.98
CA TRP A 51 1.58 1.13 -1.80
C TRP A 51 0.69 0.79 -0.62
N THR A 52 1.11 -0.17 0.19
CA THR A 52 0.36 -0.57 1.38
C THR A 52 1.26 -0.70 2.58
N SER A 53 0.69 -0.44 3.75
CA SER A 53 1.26 -0.92 5.00
C SER A 53 0.52 -2.18 5.46
N SER A 54 1.24 -3.22 5.85
CA SER A 54 0.65 -4.43 6.41
C SER A 54 1.41 -4.93 7.63
N GLU A 55 0.76 -5.75 8.44
CA GLU A 55 1.46 -6.52 9.48
C GLU A 55 2.35 -7.58 8.81
N GLY A 56 3.51 -7.84 9.43
CA GLY A 56 4.42 -8.93 9.08
C GLY A 56 3.87 -10.29 9.53
N ALA A 57 4.67 -11.33 9.30
CA ALA A 57 4.32 -12.67 9.78
C ALA A 57 4.31 -12.76 11.32
N ASP A 58 5.09 -11.89 11.95
CA ASP A 58 5.21 -11.63 13.37
C ASP A 58 4.45 -10.35 13.74
N THR A 59 3.68 -10.39 14.84
CA THR A 59 2.72 -9.33 15.26
C THR A 59 3.35 -7.99 15.63
N HIS A 60 4.67 -7.85 15.50
CA HIS A 60 5.42 -6.66 15.87
C HIS A 60 6.12 -6.00 14.68
N THR A 61 6.15 -6.64 13.51
CA THR A 61 6.80 -6.10 12.32
C THR A 61 5.75 -5.48 11.40
N TRP A 62 6.06 -4.32 10.82
CA TRP A 62 5.25 -3.71 9.78
C TRP A 62 6.02 -3.63 8.47
N LEU A 63 5.29 -3.80 7.37
CA LEU A 63 5.82 -3.87 6.03
C LEU A 63 5.29 -2.70 5.22
N LEU A 64 6.17 -2.04 4.47
CA LEU A 64 5.76 -1.24 3.30
C LEU A 64 5.90 -2.14 2.07
N SER A 65 4.81 -2.36 1.36
CA SER A 65 4.80 -3.18 0.14
C SER A 65 4.25 -2.41 -1.05
N ARG A 66 4.79 -2.68 -2.24
CA ARG A 66 4.34 -2.10 -3.51
C ARG A 66 3.75 -3.17 -4.43
N TYR A 67 2.61 -2.87 -5.04
CA TYR A 67 1.98 -3.63 -6.11
C TYR A 67 2.06 -2.82 -7.40
N ASP A 68 2.70 -3.37 -8.41
CA ASP A 68 2.78 -2.71 -9.71
C ASP A 68 1.41 -2.72 -10.41
N GLU A 69 1.07 -1.67 -11.17
CA GLU A 69 -0.24 -1.54 -11.85
C GLU A 69 -0.60 -2.81 -12.65
N GLN A 70 0.39 -3.43 -13.30
CA GLN A 70 0.21 -4.63 -14.10
C GLN A 70 -0.14 -5.86 -13.25
N SER A 71 0.48 -6.01 -12.06
CA SER A 71 0.20 -7.16 -11.19
C SER A 71 -1.23 -7.11 -10.64
N LEU A 72 -1.77 -5.91 -10.45
CA LEU A 72 -3.14 -5.66 -10.00
C LEU A 72 -4.20 -5.96 -11.07
N ARG A 73 -3.81 -6.18 -12.34
CA ARG A 73 -4.72 -6.68 -13.38
C ARG A 73 -4.86 -8.19 -13.38
N ALA A 74 -3.93 -8.90 -12.74
CA ALA A 74 -4.00 -10.34 -12.59
C ALA A 74 -4.93 -10.73 -11.44
N GLU A 75 -5.41 -11.98 -11.45
CA GLU A 75 -6.25 -12.53 -10.37
C GLU A 75 -5.49 -12.71 -9.05
N LYS A 76 -4.15 -12.77 -9.11
CA LYS A 76 -3.26 -12.73 -7.95
C LYS A 76 -2.24 -11.63 -8.15
N ALA A 77 -2.33 -10.58 -7.34
CA ALA A 77 -1.31 -9.54 -7.34
C ALA A 77 -0.13 -9.96 -6.47
N THR A 78 1.07 -9.77 -6.99
CA THR A 78 2.31 -9.97 -6.23
C THR A 78 2.73 -8.66 -5.60
N ALA A 79 2.91 -8.67 -4.29
CA ALA A 79 3.49 -7.58 -3.53
C ALA A 79 5.01 -7.66 -3.57
N THR A 80 5.68 -6.54 -3.83
CA THR A 80 7.13 -6.41 -3.59
C THR A 80 7.32 -5.77 -2.22
N PRO A 81 7.91 -6.47 -1.24
CA PRO A 81 8.25 -5.86 0.04
C PRO A 81 9.37 -4.84 -0.18
N ILE A 82 9.11 -3.60 0.21
CA ILE A 82 10.04 -2.48 0.03
C ILE A 82 10.81 -2.24 1.32
N TRP A 83 10.12 -2.31 2.45
CA TRP A 83 10.69 -2.00 3.75
C TRP A 83 10.04 -2.82 4.87
N LYS A 84 10.80 -3.08 5.94
CA LYS A 84 10.34 -3.74 7.16
C LYS A 84 11.07 -3.18 8.38
N GLU A 85 10.34 -2.97 9.47
CA GLU A 85 10.90 -2.66 10.80
C GLU A 85 9.89 -3.09 11.87
N GLU A 86 10.38 -3.28 13.10
CA GLU A 86 9.52 -3.39 14.26
C GLU A 86 8.79 -2.06 14.52
N GLY A 87 7.52 -2.16 14.92
CA GLY A 87 6.68 -1.01 15.22
C GLY A 87 5.75 -0.62 14.07
N MET A 88 4.91 0.38 14.31
CA MET A 88 3.87 0.78 13.36
C MET A 88 4.38 1.70 12.25
N LEU A 89 3.78 1.54 11.06
CA LEU A 89 3.91 2.47 9.94
C LEU A 89 2.70 3.40 9.91
N PHE A 90 2.94 4.70 9.73
CA PHE A 90 1.91 5.74 9.71
C PHE A 90 1.91 6.50 8.39
N GLY A 91 0.84 6.34 7.62
CA GLY A 91 0.63 7.10 6.39
C GLY A 91 1.65 6.79 5.29
N ILE A 92 1.25 7.05 4.05
CA ILE A 92 2.09 6.89 2.87
C ILE A 92 1.77 8.05 1.95
N LEU A 93 2.80 8.69 1.40
CA LEU A 93 2.67 9.82 0.49
C LEU A 93 3.78 9.81 -0.56
N GLU A 94 3.48 10.20 -1.79
CA GLU A 94 4.49 10.47 -2.82
C GLU A 94 4.78 11.97 -2.91
N ASP A 95 6.06 12.36 -2.91
CA ASP A 95 6.44 13.74 -3.18
C ASP A 95 6.51 14.07 -4.67
N LYS A 96 6.74 15.34 -5.01
CA LYS A 96 6.79 15.80 -6.41
C LYS A 96 7.88 15.11 -7.25
N ASN A 97 8.96 14.62 -6.64
CA ASN A 97 10.07 13.95 -7.32
C ASN A 97 9.84 12.44 -7.46
N GLY A 98 8.74 11.92 -6.90
CA GLY A 98 8.40 10.49 -6.94
C GLY A 98 9.02 9.68 -5.80
N ASN A 99 9.54 10.34 -4.76
CA ASN A 99 9.97 9.64 -3.55
C ASN A 99 8.74 9.30 -2.71
N ILE A 100 8.80 8.14 -2.05
CA ILE A 100 7.76 7.70 -1.13
C ILE A 100 8.15 8.04 0.29
N TRP A 101 7.27 8.75 0.98
CA TRP A 101 7.38 9.16 2.36
C TRP A 101 6.39 8.37 3.21
N PHE A 102 6.85 7.91 4.37
CA PHE A 102 6.02 7.20 5.33
C PHE A 102 6.55 7.45 6.75
N GLY A 103 5.64 7.55 7.71
CA GLY A 103 5.97 7.65 9.11
C GLY A 103 6.26 6.28 9.71
N THR A 104 7.16 6.23 10.67
CA THR A 104 7.38 5.07 11.55
C THR A 104 7.34 5.55 13.00
N LEU A 105 7.37 4.63 13.96
CA LEU A 105 7.53 5.02 15.38
C LEU A 105 8.84 5.76 15.65
N ASN A 106 9.84 5.59 14.77
CA ASN A 106 11.19 6.12 14.94
C ASN A 106 11.45 7.39 14.11
N GLY A 107 10.41 8.03 13.56
CA GLY A 107 10.51 9.25 12.76
C GLY A 107 9.90 9.11 11.38
N VAL A 108 10.42 9.87 10.41
CA VAL A 108 9.92 9.85 9.02
C VAL A 108 10.97 9.19 8.11
N CYS A 109 10.51 8.30 7.24
CA CYS A 109 11.34 7.64 6.24
C CYS A 109 11.00 8.14 4.84
N ARG A 110 12.04 8.32 4.01
CA ARG A 110 11.91 8.60 2.57
C ARG A 110 12.61 7.53 1.76
N TYR A 111 11.90 6.92 0.82
CA TYR A 111 12.41 5.99 -0.18
C TYR A 111 12.47 6.63 -1.56
N ASP A 112 13.65 6.66 -2.18
CA ASP A 112 13.87 7.28 -3.50
C ASP A 112 13.75 6.30 -4.69
N GLY A 113 13.31 5.06 -4.43
CA GLY A 113 13.31 3.97 -5.40
C GLY A 113 14.56 3.10 -5.37
N LYS A 114 15.59 3.48 -4.59
CA LYS A 114 16.84 2.72 -4.43
C LYS A 114 17.27 2.64 -2.96
N SER A 115 17.16 3.73 -2.22
CA SER A 115 17.71 3.91 -0.88
C SER A 115 16.70 4.57 0.07
N PHE A 116 16.94 4.38 1.37
CA PHE A 116 16.14 4.96 2.44
C PHE A 116 16.92 6.07 3.15
N ASN A 117 16.22 7.16 3.48
CA ASN A 117 16.72 8.22 4.34
C ASN A 117 15.78 8.36 5.55
N HIS A 118 16.35 8.37 6.75
CA HIS A 118 15.62 8.48 8.01
C HIS A 118 15.79 9.88 8.60
N PHE A 119 14.68 10.50 8.98
CA PHE A 119 14.61 11.82 9.59
C PHE A 119 14.07 11.67 11.01
N LYS A 120 14.88 12.03 12.01
CA LYS A 120 14.59 11.96 13.45
C LYS A 120 14.61 13.35 14.06
#